data_AF-A0A1F7Z0K8-F1
#
_entry.id   AF-A0A1F7Z0K8-F1
#
_cell.length_a   1.000
_cell.length_b   1.000
_cell.length_c   1.000
_cell.angle_alpha   90.00
_cell.angle_beta   90.00
_cell.angle_gamma   90.00
#
_symmetry.space_group_name_H-M   'P 1'
#
loop_
_entity.id
_entity.type
_entity.pdbx_description
1 polymer ?
#
loop_
_entity_poly.entity_id
_entity_poly.type
_entity_poly.pdbx_seq_one_letter_code
_entity_poly.pdbx_strand_id
1 'polypeptide(L)'
;MEKSFKSVIDASRNILVLLPRDPNFDQVAAALSLYLAIEGKKDIAISCPSQMRVEFNRLVGVDKIGEEIGSKNMVVKFVGYPAEQIERVSYDIENQEFRLTVIPKPQHEAPQKNQVELAYSGVSADTTVLVGGERADQFPALNGGELNETKIVHIGINDITAPEGRNIISLARPSSSVSELMADYIKEIEGGFHPDIATNLLSGIHEGSDNFNKKEVNANTFKLAGELMAAGGKYTRKEEFKPRLPAQAGPQFNFPQGMIPAMQGMGPMSVPPRAMKGAKKQDDASPERDTHEAPEGESVNPPTSWLKPKIYSGNKGTSVS
;
A
#
# COMPACT_ATOMS: atom_id res chain seq x y z
N MET A 1 28.84 19.35 3.49
CA MET A 1 27.44 19.72 3.78
C MET A 1 26.76 18.44 4.20
N GLU A 2 26.56 18.22 5.50
CA GLU A 2 25.93 16.99 5.99
C GLU A 2 24.53 16.85 5.38
N LYS A 3 24.24 15.68 4.82
CA LYS A 3 22.96 15.33 4.19
C LYS A 3 21.89 15.08 5.27
N SER A 4 21.66 16.02 6.20
CA SER A 4 20.63 15.84 7.23
C SER A 4 19.23 15.98 6.62
N PHE A 5 18.29 15.16 7.08
CA PHE A 5 16.92 15.19 6.61
C PHE A 5 16.28 16.56 6.86
N LYS A 6 16.53 17.13 8.04
CA LYS A 6 16.10 18.48 8.41
C LYS A 6 16.50 19.53 7.36
N SER A 7 17.76 19.51 6.89
CA SER A 7 18.22 20.46 5.87
C SER A 7 17.48 20.31 4.54
N VAL A 8 17.08 19.08 4.20
CA VAL A 8 16.27 18.84 3.01
C VAL A 8 14.87 19.44 3.20
N ILE A 9 14.20 19.11 4.30
CA ILE A 9 12.85 19.60 4.59
C ILE A 9 12.82 21.12 4.73
N ASP A 10 13.81 21.74 5.39
CA ASP A 10 13.91 23.20 5.55
C ASP A 10 14.01 23.92 4.20
N ALA A 11 14.71 23.34 3.21
CA ALA A 11 14.88 23.89 1.88
C ALA A 11 13.67 23.68 0.94
N SER A 12 12.82 22.69 1.22
CA SER A 12 11.61 22.37 0.45
C SER A 12 10.50 23.40 0.68
N ARG A 13 9.67 23.67 -0.32
CA ARG A 13 8.43 24.46 -0.19
C ARG A 13 7.20 23.57 -0.32
N ASN A 14 7.20 22.72 -1.35
CA ASN A 14 6.12 21.79 -1.65
C ASN A 14 6.64 20.36 -1.52
N ILE A 15 6.11 19.61 -0.56
CA ILE A 15 6.55 18.27 -0.21
C ILE A 15 5.50 17.25 -0.59
N LEU A 16 5.92 16.17 -1.24
CA LEU A 16 5.08 15.03 -1.56
C LEU A 16 5.60 13.79 -0.82
N VAL A 17 4.78 13.21 0.04
CA VAL A 17 5.07 11.95 0.72
C VAL A 17 4.45 10.81 -0.08
N LEU A 18 5.26 9.84 -0.48
CA LEU A 18 4.82 8.68 -1.24
C LEU A 18 4.97 7.39 -0.45
N LEU A 19 3.88 6.64 -0.40
CA LEU A 19 3.85 5.27 0.08
C LEU A 19 4.07 4.29 -1.08
N PRO A 20 4.68 3.12 -0.80
CA PRO A 20 4.78 2.05 -1.79
C PRO A 20 3.40 1.45 -2.08
N ARG A 21 3.30 0.68 -3.16
CA ARG A 21 2.16 -0.19 -3.44
C ARG A 21 2.04 -1.23 -2.33
N ASP A 22 0.80 -1.42 -1.90
CA ASP A 22 0.39 -2.32 -0.82
C ASP A 22 1.23 -2.11 0.45
N PRO A 23 1.22 -0.88 1.00
CA PRO A 23 2.07 -0.56 2.13
C PRO A 23 1.63 -1.34 3.37
N ASN A 24 2.59 -1.65 4.25
CA ASN A 24 2.26 -2.22 5.55
C ASN A 24 1.87 -1.12 6.56
N PHE A 25 1.31 -1.54 7.70
CA PHE A 25 0.83 -0.61 8.73
C PHE A 25 1.92 0.35 9.26
N ASP A 26 3.14 -0.16 9.45
CA ASP A 26 4.29 0.63 9.90
C ASP A 26 4.67 1.73 8.89
N GLN A 27 4.68 1.41 7.59
CA GLN A 27 4.97 2.38 6.53
C GLN A 27 3.93 3.49 6.49
N VAL A 28 2.64 3.14 6.58
CA VAL A 28 1.54 4.12 6.63
C VAL A 28 1.66 4.99 7.88
N ALA A 29 1.94 4.39 9.04
CA ALA A 29 2.12 5.10 10.30
C ALA A 29 3.28 6.10 10.23
N ALA A 30 4.43 5.69 9.70
CA ALA A 30 5.59 6.55 9.51
C ALA A 30 5.30 7.72 8.55
N ALA A 31 4.67 7.42 7.40
CA ALA A 31 4.35 8.45 6.39
C ALA A 31 3.36 9.48 6.92
N LEU A 32 2.30 9.04 7.62
CA LEU A 32 1.34 9.94 8.27
C LEU A 32 1.98 10.77 9.38
N SER A 33 2.90 10.18 10.15
CA SER A 33 3.63 10.91 11.19
C SER A 33 4.46 12.07 10.60
N LEU A 34 5.12 11.83 9.47
CA LEU A 34 5.84 12.87 8.74
C LEU A 34 4.88 13.94 8.18
N TYR A 35 3.76 13.50 7.61
CA TYR A 35 2.72 14.40 7.10
C TYR A 35 2.24 15.36 8.19
N LEU A 36 1.81 14.83 9.33
CA LEU A 36 1.30 15.61 10.47
C LEU A 36 2.35 16.52 11.10
N ALA A 37 3.64 16.14 11.07
CA ALA A 37 4.71 17.00 11.59
C ALA A 37 4.91 18.28 10.76
N ILE A 38 4.63 18.20 9.45
CA ILE A 38 4.88 19.28 8.49
C ILE A 38 3.58 20.05 8.16
N GLU A 39 2.42 19.40 8.32
CA GLU A 39 1.10 19.99 8.08
C GLU A 39 0.94 21.33 8.82
N GLY A 40 0.44 22.34 8.10
CA GLY A 40 0.28 23.70 8.61
C GLY A 40 1.54 24.56 8.60
N LYS A 41 2.72 24.00 8.30
CA LYS A 41 3.99 24.75 8.16
C LYS A 41 4.43 24.91 6.72
N LYS A 42 4.21 23.90 5.89
CA LYS A 42 4.56 23.85 4.47
C LYS A 42 3.46 23.16 3.68
N ASP A 43 3.45 23.36 2.37
CA ASP A 43 2.55 22.63 1.48
C ASP A 43 3.01 21.18 1.43
N ILE A 44 2.17 20.27 1.94
CA ILE A 44 2.46 18.85 1.98
C ILE A 44 1.27 18.03 1.50
N ALA A 45 1.55 17.04 0.64
CA ALA A 45 0.59 16.04 0.19
C ALA A 45 1.11 14.65 0.52
N ILE A 46 0.21 13.70 0.76
CA ILE A 46 0.53 12.28 0.94
C ILE A 46 -0.30 11.44 -0.01
N SER A 47 0.37 10.52 -0.72
CA SER A 47 -0.28 9.66 -1.71
C SER A 47 0.17 8.20 -1.59
N CYS A 48 -0.76 7.30 -1.89
CA CYS A 48 -0.49 5.87 -2.02
C CYS A 48 -1.16 5.33 -3.29
N PRO A 49 -0.45 4.55 -4.13
CA PRO A 49 -1.04 3.95 -5.32
C PRO A 49 -2.03 2.81 -5.03
N SER A 50 -2.05 2.29 -3.79
CA SER A 50 -3.00 1.26 -3.35
C SER A 50 -4.08 1.89 -2.50
N GLN A 51 -5.32 1.40 -2.65
CA GLN A 51 -6.43 1.82 -1.80
C GLN A 51 -6.16 1.47 -0.33
N MET A 52 -6.44 2.42 0.57
CA MET A 52 -6.26 2.22 2.01
C MET A 52 -7.26 1.21 2.57
N ARG A 53 -6.74 0.24 3.33
CA ARG A 53 -7.52 -0.81 4.00
C ARG A 53 -8.03 -0.33 5.35
N VAL A 54 -9.12 -0.95 5.81
CA VAL A 54 -9.76 -0.65 7.12
C VAL A 54 -8.80 -0.78 8.30
N GLU A 55 -7.75 -1.61 8.18
CA GLU A 55 -6.76 -1.79 9.25
C GLU A 55 -5.98 -0.51 9.61
N PHE A 56 -5.90 0.45 8.67
CA PHE A 56 -5.24 1.73 8.83
C PHE A 56 -6.13 2.79 9.48
N ASN A 57 -7.44 2.55 9.67
CA ASN A 57 -8.39 3.52 10.25
C ASN A 57 -8.07 3.96 11.68
N ARG A 58 -7.21 3.22 12.37
CA ARG A 58 -6.72 3.57 13.71
C ARG A 58 -5.57 4.58 13.69
N LEU A 59 -4.99 4.87 12.53
CA LEU A 59 -3.96 5.88 12.36
C LEU A 59 -4.60 7.24 12.19
N VAL A 60 -4.04 8.23 12.87
CA VAL A 60 -4.48 9.62 12.78
C VAL A 60 -4.11 10.16 11.40
N GLY A 61 -5.09 10.77 10.71
CA GLY A 61 -4.92 11.40 9.41
C GLY A 61 -4.95 10.44 8.21
N VAL A 62 -5.40 9.19 8.37
CA VAL A 62 -5.47 8.23 7.25
C VAL A 62 -6.34 8.73 6.09
N ASP A 63 -7.34 9.58 6.38
CA ASP A 63 -8.22 10.23 5.40
C ASP A 63 -7.49 11.23 4.49
N LYS A 64 -6.26 11.64 4.86
CA LYS A 64 -5.42 12.56 4.07
C LYS A 64 -4.69 11.87 2.92
N ILE A 65 -4.64 10.54 2.92
CA ILE A 65 -3.95 9.76 1.88
C ILE A 65 -4.78 9.77 0.60
N GLY A 66 -4.30 10.48 -0.41
CA GLY A 66 -4.89 10.47 -1.75
C GLY A 66 -4.36 9.33 -2.61
N GLU A 67 -5.14 8.89 -3.60
CA GLU A 67 -4.68 7.93 -4.61
C GLU A 67 -3.82 8.61 -5.69
N GLU A 68 -4.02 9.92 -5.89
CA GLU A 68 -3.34 10.68 -6.92
C GLU A 68 -2.16 11.50 -6.36
N ILE A 69 -1.15 11.66 -7.21
CA ILE A 69 0.18 12.14 -6.82
C ILE A 69 0.34 13.66 -7.02
N GLY A 70 -0.65 14.32 -7.61
CA GLY A 70 -0.59 15.75 -7.89
C GLY A 70 -1.92 16.34 -8.31
N SER A 71 -2.14 17.60 -7.93
CA SER A 71 -3.34 18.38 -8.23
C SER A 71 -3.08 19.57 -9.17
N LYS A 72 -1.88 19.67 -9.75
CA LYS A 72 -1.49 20.85 -10.53
C LYS A 72 -2.30 21.00 -11.82
N ASN A 73 -2.54 19.90 -12.51
CA ASN A 73 -3.26 19.86 -13.79
C ASN A 73 -4.48 18.96 -13.65
N MET A 74 -5.66 19.45 -14.02
CA MET A 74 -6.84 18.60 -14.18
C MET A 74 -6.84 17.95 -15.57
N VAL A 75 -7.02 16.63 -15.61
CA VAL A 75 -7.09 15.78 -16.81
C VAL A 75 -8.50 15.25 -16.94
N VAL A 76 -9.14 15.52 -18.09
CA VAL A 76 -10.45 14.95 -18.43
C VAL A 76 -10.24 13.77 -19.35
N LYS A 77 -10.63 12.57 -18.91
CA LYS A 77 -10.50 11.33 -19.66
C LYS A 77 -11.89 10.78 -20.03
N PHE A 78 -12.05 10.37 -21.29
CA PHE A 78 -13.28 9.75 -21.75
C PHE A 78 -13.13 8.22 -21.84
N VAL A 79 -13.68 7.49 -20.88
CA VAL A 79 -13.56 6.03 -20.78
C VAL A 79 -14.60 5.34 -21.64
N GLY A 80 -14.15 4.42 -22.48
CA GLY A 80 -15.02 3.69 -23.40
C GLY A 80 -15.58 4.57 -24.53
N TYR A 81 -15.03 5.76 -24.74
CA TYR A 81 -15.38 6.65 -25.85
C TYR A 81 -14.21 6.70 -26.85
N PRO A 82 -14.39 6.28 -28.11
CA PRO A 82 -13.31 6.28 -29.09
C PRO A 82 -12.86 7.71 -29.45
N ALA A 83 -11.56 7.97 -29.30
CA ALA A 83 -11.00 9.30 -29.52
C ALA A 83 -11.19 9.79 -30.97
N GLU A 84 -11.27 8.87 -31.93
CA GLU A 84 -11.48 9.16 -33.36
C GLU A 84 -12.88 9.72 -33.66
N GLN A 85 -13.82 9.59 -32.72
CA GLN A 85 -15.17 10.14 -32.83
C GLN A 85 -15.22 11.62 -32.43
N ILE A 86 -14.17 12.14 -31.77
CA ILE A 86 -14.07 13.57 -31.44
C ILE A 86 -13.63 14.33 -32.70
N GLU A 87 -14.39 15.35 -33.08
CA GLU A 87 -14.02 16.27 -34.16
C GLU A 87 -13.09 17.37 -33.64
N ARG A 88 -13.48 18.05 -32.56
CA ARG A 88 -12.61 19.00 -31.83
C ARG A 88 -13.03 19.18 -30.39
N VAL A 89 -12.12 19.77 -29.62
CA VAL A 89 -12.36 20.29 -28.28
C VAL A 89 -12.14 21.80 -28.30
N SER A 90 -13.09 22.57 -27.78
CA SER A 90 -12.97 24.03 -27.64
C SER A 90 -13.12 24.43 -26.18
N TYR A 91 -12.51 25.57 -25.82
CA TYR A 91 -12.73 26.20 -24.52
C TYR A 91 -13.30 27.60 -24.70
N ASP A 92 -14.13 28.01 -23.76
CA ASP A 92 -14.68 29.36 -23.65
C ASP A 92 -14.79 29.77 -22.18
N ILE A 93 -14.77 31.09 -21.95
CA ILE A 93 -14.96 31.66 -20.62
C ILE A 93 -16.19 32.57 -20.72
N GLU A 94 -17.28 32.19 -20.07
CA GLU A 94 -18.50 32.99 -19.98
C GLU A 94 -18.92 33.09 -18.51
N ASN A 95 -19.33 34.27 -18.07
CA ASN A 95 -19.75 34.51 -16.67
C ASN A 95 -18.70 34.08 -15.62
N GLN A 96 -17.41 34.21 -15.93
CA GLN A 96 -16.29 33.73 -15.09
C GLN A 96 -16.21 32.21 -14.91
N GLU A 97 -16.98 31.44 -15.67
CA GLU A 97 -16.91 29.98 -15.68
C GLU A 97 -16.10 29.51 -16.89
N PHE A 98 -15.12 28.63 -16.65
CA PHE A 98 -14.39 27.95 -17.72
C PHE A 98 -15.23 26.79 -18.24
N ARG A 99 -15.50 26.78 -19.55
CA ARG A 99 -16.23 25.69 -20.21
C ARG A 99 -15.35 25.00 -21.23
N LEU A 100 -15.37 23.67 -21.16
CA LEU A 100 -14.75 22.78 -22.13
C LEU A 100 -15.86 22.09 -22.93
N THR A 101 -15.94 22.38 -24.22
CA THR A 101 -16.94 21.79 -25.11
C THR A 101 -16.27 20.74 -26.00
N VAL A 102 -16.75 19.49 -25.90
CA VAL A 102 -16.31 18.38 -26.75
C VAL A 102 -17.31 18.21 -27.88
N ILE A 103 -16.85 18.34 -29.12
CA ILE A 103 -17.68 18.28 -30.32
C ILE A 103 -17.37 16.96 -31.03
N PRO A 104 -18.33 16.01 -31.09
CA PRO A 104 -18.17 14.78 -31.83
C PRO A 104 -18.31 15.02 -33.34
N LYS A 105 -17.81 14.08 -34.14
CA LYS A 105 -18.02 14.07 -35.60
C LYS A 105 -19.51 13.92 -35.93
N PRO A 106 -19.93 14.35 -37.13
CA PRO A 106 -21.30 14.13 -37.59
C PRO A 106 -21.71 12.66 -37.43
N GLN A 107 -22.97 12.43 -37.04
CA GLN A 107 -23.56 11.11 -36.80
C GLN A 107 -23.01 10.33 -35.60
N HIS A 108 -22.20 10.96 -34.74
CA HIS A 108 -21.73 10.37 -33.49
C HIS A 108 -22.29 11.13 -32.29
N GLU A 109 -22.54 10.41 -31.19
CA GLU A 109 -23.02 10.99 -29.95
C GLU A 109 -21.89 11.61 -29.13
N ALA A 110 -22.22 12.61 -28.31
CA ALA A 110 -21.28 13.19 -27.36
C ALA A 110 -20.98 12.18 -26.22
N PRO A 111 -19.80 12.28 -25.59
CA PRO A 111 -19.48 11.45 -24.42
C PRO A 111 -20.53 11.62 -23.31
N GLN A 112 -20.97 10.49 -22.76
CA GLN A 112 -21.95 10.46 -21.67
C GLN A 112 -21.29 10.81 -20.33
N LYS A 113 -22.06 11.29 -19.36
CA LYS A 113 -21.55 11.72 -18.03
C LYS A 113 -20.76 10.62 -17.31
N ASN A 114 -21.21 9.36 -17.40
CA ASN A 114 -20.54 8.20 -16.82
C ASN A 114 -19.27 7.76 -17.57
N GLN A 115 -19.01 8.33 -18.75
CA GLN A 115 -17.78 8.12 -19.50
C GLN A 115 -16.74 9.19 -19.18
N VAL A 116 -17.06 10.21 -18.39
CA VAL A 116 -16.12 11.28 -18.03
C VAL A 116 -15.46 10.96 -16.69
N GLU A 117 -14.17 10.69 -16.72
CA GLU A 117 -13.32 10.60 -15.54
C GLU A 117 -12.49 11.88 -15.42
N LEU A 118 -12.52 12.50 -14.24
CA LEU A 118 -11.58 13.56 -13.88
C LEU A 118 -10.44 12.91 -13.12
N ALA A 119 -9.22 13.13 -13.60
CA ALA A 119 -7.99 12.80 -12.89
C ALA A 119 -7.19 14.07 -12.70
N TYR A 120 -6.29 14.09 -11.73
CA TYR A 120 -5.34 15.17 -11.57
C TYR A 120 -3.92 14.65 -11.82
N SER A 121 -3.09 15.48 -12.44
CA SER A 121 -1.72 15.15 -12.82
C SER A 121 -0.80 16.34 -12.63
N GLY A 122 0.51 16.10 -12.69
CA GLY A 122 1.51 17.13 -12.44
C GLY A 122 1.77 17.30 -10.94
N VAL A 123 2.93 16.82 -10.52
CA VAL A 123 3.44 16.99 -9.17
C VAL A 123 3.93 18.44 -9.05
N SER A 124 3.35 19.22 -8.15
CA SER A 124 3.83 20.57 -7.82
C SER A 124 4.94 20.56 -6.76
N ALA A 125 5.30 19.38 -6.26
CA ALA A 125 6.31 19.19 -5.25
C ALA A 125 7.72 19.44 -5.78
N ASP A 126 8.51 20.20 -5.02
CA ASP A 126 9.94 20.34 -5.26
C ASP A 126 10.74 19.23 -4.57
N THR A 127 10.13 18.56 -3.60
CA THR A 127 10.74 17.48 -2.83
C THR A 127 9.75 16.34 -2.63
N THR A 128 10.17 15.13 -2.96
CA THR A 128 9.39 13.91 -2.81
C THR A 128 10.10 13.00 -1.82
N VAL A 129 9.39 12.60 -0.77
CA VAL A 129 9.86 11.69 0.27
C VAL A 129 9.18 10.35 0.10
N LEU A 130 9.94 9.35 -0.31
CA LEU A 130 9.52 7.97 -0.39
C LEU A 130 9.65 7.35 1.00
N VAL A 131 8.57 6.81 1.56
CA VAL A 131 8.56 6.24 2.91
C VAL A 131 8.32 4.73 2.84
N GLY A 132 9.27 3.96 3.35
CA GLY A 132 9.24 2.51 3.30
C GLY A 132 9.63 1.95 1.93
N GLY A 133 8.99 0.84 1.55
CA GLY A 133 9.33 0.09 0.35
C GLY A 133 10.68 -0.62 0.46
N GLU A 134 10.82 -1.69 -0.31
CA GLU A 134 12.02 -2.51 -0.43
C GLU A 134 12.64 -2.37 -1.82
N ARG A 135 11.87 -1.91 -2.80
CA ARG A 135 12.28 -1.78 -4.19
C ARG A 135 11.64 -0.58 -4.88
N ALA A 136 12.30 -0.04 -5.88
CA ALA A 136 11.80 1.13 -6.61
C ALA A 136 10.52 0.85 -7.43
N ASP A 137 10.29 -0.38 -7.88
CA ASP A 137 9.07 -0.79 -8.61
C ASP A 137 7.80 -0.70 -7.74
N GLN A 138 7.95 -0.71 -6.42
CA GLN A 138 6.83 -0.49 -5.50
C GLN A 138 6.37 0.97 -5.48
N PHE A 139 7.11 1.90 -6.08
CA PHE A 139 6.70 3.29 -6.25
C PHE A 139 6.50 3.57 -7.75
N PRO A 140 5.30 3.34 -8.33
CA PRO A 140 5.07 3.49 -9.76
C PRO A 140 5.42 4.89 -10.31
N ALA A 141 5.25 5.92 -9.48
CA ALA A 141 5.63 7.30 -9.77
C ALA A 141 7.13 7.46 -10.10
N LEU A 142 7.98 6.57 -9.58
CA LEU A 142 9.40 6.51 -9.94
C LEU A 142 9.65 5.95 -11.33
N ASN A 143 8.64 5.58 -12.11
CA ASN A 143 8.83 5.22 -13.51
C ASN A 143 8.21 6.27 -14.45
N GLY A 144 7.23 7.04 -13.97
CA GLY A 144 6.57 8.11 -14.72
C GLY A 144 7.35 9.41 -14.81
N GLY A 145 6.95 10.29 -15.73
CA GLY A 145 7.57 11.61 -15.89
C GLY A 145 7.19 12.61 -14.79
N GLU A 146 6.25 12.27 -13.89
CA GLU A 146 5.72 13.24 -12.92
C GLU A 146 6.77 13.69 -11.90
N LEU A 147 7.77 12.85 -11.61
CA LEU A 147 8.79 13.12 -10.60
C LEU A 147 10.13 13.64 -11.17
N ASN A 148 10.18 14.07 -12.42
CA ASN A 148 11.45 14.46 -13.06
C ASN A 148 12.05 15.76 -12.48
N GLU A 149 11.23 16.68 -12.01
CA GLU A 149 11.66 17.99 -11.52
C GLU A 149 11.77 18.06 -9.98
N THR A 150 11.41 16.98 -9.28
CA THR A 150 11.48 16.92 -7.81
C THR A 150 12.83 16.35 -7.34
N LYS A 151 13.31 16.85 -6.21
CA LYS A 151 14.35 16.17 -5.43
C LYS A 151 13.74 14.94 -4.76
N ILE A 152 14.33 13.76 -4.94
CA ILE A 152 13.80 12.51 -4.37
C ILE A 152 14.65 12.08 -3.17
N VAL A 153 14.00 11.86 -2.04
CA VAL A 153 14.58 11.34 -0.80
C VAL A 153 13.89 10.03 -0.46
N HIS A 154 14.65 9.04 -0.03
CA HIS A 154 14.11 7.76 0.41
C HIS A 154 14.40 7.51 1.90
N ILE A 155 13.37 7.15 2.65
CA ILE A 155 13.44 6.75 4.05
C ILE A 155 12.90 5.33 4.14
N GLY A 156 13.76 4.38 4.49
CA GLY A 156 13.37 2.98 4.67
C GLY A 156 14.37 2.24 5.55
N ILE A 157 14.06 0.99 5.88
CA ILE A 157 14.97 0.14 6.64
C ILE A 157 16.06 -0.50 5.77
N ASN A 158 15.86 -0.49 4.45
CA ASN A 158 16.80 -0.97 3.43
C ASN A 158 16.89 0.08 2.31
N ASP A 159 18.04 0.20 1.66
CA ASP A 159 18.19 1.04 0.47
C ASP A 159 17.36 0.51 -0.70
N ILE A 160 16.87 1.42 -1.55
CA ILE A 160 16.31 1.08 -2.86
C ILE A 160 17.27 1.43 -3.98
N THR A 161 17.35 0.57 -5.00
CA THR A 161 18.11 0.88 -6.22
C THR A 161 17.33 1.88 -7.07
N ALA A 162 17.94 3.04 -7.34
CA ALA A 162 17.34 4.06 -8.18
C ALA A 162 17.16 3.54 -9.63
N PRO A 163 16.01 3.78 -10.27
CA PRO A 163 15.85 3.54 -11.71
C PRO A 163 16.84 4.35 -12.53
N GLU A 164 17.18 3.87 -13.74
CA GLU A 164 18.11 4.57 -14.62
C GLU A 164 17.70 6.03 -14.86
N GLY A 165 18.68 6.93 -14.79
CA GLY A 165 18.46 8.37 -14.98
C GLY A 165 17.82 9.10 -13.81
N ARG A 166 17.52 8.43 -12.68
CA ARG A 166 17.06 9.10 -11.45
C ARG A 166 18.11 9.10 -10.35
N ASN A 167 18.15 10.20 -9.60
CA ASN A 167 18.95 10.33 -8.40
C ASN A 167 18.04 10.27 -7.18
N ILE A 168 18.24 9.27 -6.33
CA ILE A 168 17.54 9.11 -5.06
C ILE A 168 18.54 9.33 -3.94
N ILE A 169 18.29 10.33 -3.09
CA ILE A 169 19.05 10.53 -1.88
C ILE A 169 18.54 9.53 -0.84
N SER A 170 19.26 8.44 -0.65
CA SER A 170 18.91 7.50 0.40
C SER A 170 19.29 8.01 1.78
N LEU A 171 18.32 7.95 2.69
CA LEU A 171 18.46 8.08 4.13
C LEU A 171 18.07 6.76 4.82
N ALA A 172 18.00 5.66 4.08
CA ALA A 172 17.65 4.37 4.63
C ALA A 172 18.72 3.87 5.60
N ARG A 173 18.29 3.29 6.72
CA ARG A 173 19.17 2.74 7.76
C ARG A 173 18.50 1.54 8.43
N PRO A 174 19.26 0.48 8.77
CA PRO A 174 18.71 -0.65 9.52
C PRO A 174 18.05 -0.20 10.82
N SER A 175 16.80 -0.61 11.03
CA SER A 175 15.99 -0.27 12.21
C SER A 175 14.92 -1.35 12.42
N SER A 176 14.31 -1.42 13.61
CA SER A 176 13.27 -2.42 13.87
C SER A 176 11.99 -2.14 13.07
N SER A 177 11.76 -0.89 12.69
CA SER A 177 10.61 -0.40 11.93
C SER A 177 10.94 0.89 11.18
N VAL A 178 10.15 1.21 10.14
CA VAL A 178 10.23 2.51 9.45
C VAL A 178 9.78 3.63 10.38
N SER A 179 8.81 3.38 11.27
CA SER A 179 8.36 4.35 12.28
C SER A 179 9.43 4.70 13.30
N GLU A 180 10.26 3.75 13.73
CA GLU A 180 11.41 4.04 14.61
C GLU A 180 12.39 5.00 13.91
N LEU A 181 12.74 4.72 12.65
CA LEU A 181 13.59 5.59 11.87
C LEU A 181 12.96 6.97 11.62
N MET A 182 11.66 7.02 11.36
CA MET A 182 10.93 8.27 11.14
C MET A 182 10.84 9.12 12.41
N ALA A 183 10.76 8.51 13.59
CA ALA A 183 10.73 9.23 14.84
C ALA A 183 12.02 10.05 15.07
N ASP A 184 13.18 9.49 14.72
CA ASP A 184 14.45 10.22 14.77
C ASP A 184 14.40 11.46 13.86
N TYR A 185 13.91 11.30 12.64
CA TYR A 185 13.78 12.39 11.68
C TYR A 185 12.78 13.47 12.09
N ILE A 186 11.64 13.08 12.65
CA ILE A 186 10.67 14.03 13.19
C ILE A 186 11.26 14.78 14.38
N LYS A 187 12.00 14.10 15.25
CA LYS A 187 12.67 14.73 16.40
C LYS A 187 13.73 15.74 15.95
N GLU A 188 14.44 15.49 14.85
CA GLU A 188 15.34 16.46 14.23
C GLU A 188 14.61 17.71 13.70
N ILE A 189 13.39 17.56 13.18
CA ILE A 189 12.61 18.67 12.60
C ILE A 189 11.88 19.48 13.68
N GLU A 190 11.19 18.79 14.59
CA GLU A 190 10.25 19.37 15.56
C GLU A 190 10.85 19.59 16.95
N GLY A 191 11.94 18.88 17.28
CA GLY A 191 12.51 18.84 18.64
C GLY A 191 11.70 18.00 19.64
N GLY A 192 10.58 17.40 19.22
CA GLY A 192 9.69 16.59 20.06
C GLY A 192 8.54 15.96 19.27
N PHE A 193 7.54 15.42 19.98
CA PHE A 193 6.40 14.74 19.36
C PHE A 193 5.07 15.31 19.87
N HIS A 194 4.14 15.58 18.95
CA HIS A 194 2.73 15.83 19.29
C HIS A 194 2.02 14.50 19.60
N PRO A 195 0.98 14.46 20.47
CA PRO A 195 0.28 13.21 20.83
C PRO A 195 -0.21 12.37 19.66
N ASP A 196 -0.70 13.00 18.58
CA ASP A 196 -1.19 12.30 17.39
C ASP A 196 -0.06 11.64 16.59
N ILE A 197 1.04 12.37 16.40
CA ILE A 197 2.27 11.85 15.79
C ILE A 197 2.83 10.71 16.64
N ALA A 198 2.89 10.90 17.96
CA ALA A 198 3.38 9.91 18.89
C ALA A 198 2.52 8.62 18.87
N THR A 199 1.20 8.76 18.71
CA THR A 199 0.26 7.63 18.57
C THR A 199 0.51 6.83 17.31
N ASN A 200 0.69 7.50 16.16
CA ASN A 200 1.02 6.84 14.90
C ASN A 200 2.37 6.12 15.00
N LEU A 201 3.43 6.82 15.40
CA LEU A 201 4.78 6.26 15.53
C LEU A 201 4.80 5.07 16.50
N LEU A 202 4.17 5.18 17.67
CA LEU A 202 4.14 4.08 18.65
C LEU A 202 3.43 2.84 18.09
N SER A 203 2.31 3.04 17.41
CA SER A 203 1.56 1.95 16.77
C SER A 203 2.36 1.31 15.63
N GLY A 204 3.05 2.13 14.84
CA GLY A 204 3.91 1.68 13.75
C GLY A 204 5.15 0.94 14.23
N ILE A 205 5.80 1.41 15.30
CA ILE A 205 6.92 0.69 15.95
C ILE A 205 6.43 -0.65 16.47
N HIS A 206 5.28 -0.70 17.14
CA HIS A 206 4.76 -1.94 17.68
C HIS A 206 4.48 -2.99 16.58
N GLU A 207 3.78 -2.62 15.50
CA GLU A 207 3.52 -3.56 14.40
C GLU A 207 4.79 -3.87 13.60
N GLY A 208 5.57 -2.83 13.28
CA GLY A 208 6.78 -2.91 12.48
C GLY A 208 7.88 -3.73 13.16
N SER A 209 7.98 -3.70 14.49
CA SER A 209 8.95 -4.48 15.27
C SER A 209 8.48 -5.89 15.63
N ASP A 210 7.33 -6.34 15.11
CA ASP A 210 6.65 -7.58 15.51
C ASP A 210 6.47 -7.67 17.03
N ASN A 211 5.81 -6.67 17.62
CA ASN A 211 5.58 -6.55 19.05
C ASN A 211 6.91 -6.58 19.85
N PHE A 212 7.93 -5.88 19.36
CA PHE A 212 9.28 -5.84 19.93
C PHE A 212 10.04 -7.18 19.90
N ASN A 213 9.67 -8.14 19.03
CA ASN A 213 10.34 -9.44 18.92
C ASN A 213 11.37 -9.52 17.79
N LYS A 214 11.44 -8.53 16.90
CA LYS A 214 12.48 -8.48 15.86
C LYS A 214 13.89 -8.39 16.44
N LYS A 215 14.88 -8.96 15.73
CA LYS A 215 16.29 -8.99 16.17
C LYS A 215 16.94 -7.60 16.23
N GLU A 216 16.42 -6.64 15.47
CA GLU A 216 16.89 -5.25 15.42
C GLU A 216 16.43 -4.43 16.63
N VAL A 217 15.44 -4.92 17.39
CA VAL A 217 14.93 -4.25 18.58
C VAL A 217 16.03 -4.19 19.63
N ASN A 218 16.25 -2.99 20.16
CA ASN A 218 17.31 -2.74 21.12
C ASN A 218 16.85 -1.74 22.20
N ALA A 219 17.75 -1.38 23.11
CA ALA A 219 17.44 -0.46 24.21
C ALA A 219 16.92 0.90 23.72
N ASN A 220 17.39 1.40 22.57
CA ASN A 220 16.90 2.66 22.01
C ASN A 220 15.46 2.53 21.52
N THR A 221 15.05 1.38 20.98
CA THR A 221 13.67 1.12 20.57
C THR A 221 12.70 1.23 21.75
N PHE A 222 13.03 0.61 22.89
CA PHE A 222 12.23 0.71 24.12
C PHE A 222 12.24 2.12 24.71
N LYS A 223 13.40 2.78 24.69
CA LYS A 223 13.51 4.18 25.13
C LYS A 223 12.60 5.08 24.30
N LEU A 224 12.64 4.96 22.97
CA LEU A 224 11.80 5.72 22.06
C LEU A 224 10.31 5.44 22.31
N ALA A 225 9.92 4.17 22.48
CA ALA A 225 8.54 3.84 22.83
C ALA A 225 8.08 4.54 24.13
N GLY A 226 8.95 4.57 25.15
CA GLY A 226 8.71 5.32 26.38
C GLY A 226 8.59 6.83 26.17
N GLU A 227 9.45 7.42 25.35
CA GLU A 227 9.38 8.85 24.97
C GLU A 227 8.07 9.18 24.25
N LEU A 228 7.62 8.32 23.32
CA LEU A 228 6.36 8.50 22.60
C LEU A 228 5.14 8.39 23.53
N MET A 229 5.16 7.42 24.46
CA MET A 229 4.11 7.33 25.49
C MET A 229 4.09 8.56 26.40
N ALA A 230 5.25 9.06 26.80
CA ALA A 230 5.37 10.28 27.60
C ALA A 230 4.87 11.53 26.85
N ALA A 231 5.03 11.56 25.53
CA ALA A 231 4.48 12.60 24.65
C ALA A 231 2.97 12.46 24.41
N GLY A 232 2.29 11.50 25.05
CA GLY A 232 0.85 11.28 24.94
C GLY A 232 0.43 10.30 23.85
N GLY A 233 1.39 9.57 23.26
CA GLY A 233 1.12 8.51 22.30
C GLY A 233 0.32 7.37 22.93
N LYS A 234 -0.77 6.96 22.28
CA LYS A 234 -1.65 5.90 22.76
C LYS A 234 -1.53 4.68 21.88
N TYR A 235 -1.31 3.52 22.49
CA TYR A 235 -1.39 2.26 21.76
C TYR A 235 -2.85 1.80 21.67
N THR A 236 -3.44 1.85 20.48
CA THR A 236 -4.77 1.29 20.23
C THR A 236 -4.63 -0.17 19.84
N ARG A 237 -4.89 -1.07 20.79
CA ARG A 237 -4.90 -2.51 20.54
C ARG A 237 -5.87 -2.81 19.41
N LYS A 238 -5.48 -3.70 18.50
CA LYS A 238 -6.37 -4.25 17.46
C LYS A 238 -7.54 -4.91 18.20
N GLU A 239 -8.67 -4.24 18.32
CA GLU A 239 -9.89 -4.89 18.78
C GLU A 239 -10.21 -5.94 17.73
N GLU A 240 -10.03 -7.21 18.10
CA GLU A 240 -10.53 -8.31 17.28
C GLU A 240 -12.03 -8.08 17.13
N PHE A 241 -12.45 -7.69 15.92
CA PHE A 241 -13.86 -7.69 15.57
C PHE A 241 -14.32 -9.15 15.61
N LYS A 242 -14.75 -9.62 16.78
CA LYS A 242 -15.49 -10.86 16.92
C LYS A 242 -16.91 -10.52 16.48
N PRO A 243 -17.39 -11.03 15.33
CA PRO A 243 -18.79 -10.86 14.97
C PRO A 243 -19.57 -11.43 16.15
N ARG A 244 -20.31 -10.57 16.85
CA ARG A 244 -21.30 -11.05 17.82
C ARG A 244 -22.34 -11.76 16.98
N LEU A 245 -22.19 -13.08 16.83
CA LEU A 245 -23.30 -13.92 16.42
C LEU A 245 -24.47 -13.53 17.33
N PRO A 246 -25.64 -13.17 16.79
CA PRO A 246 -26.80 -12.93 17.62
C PRO A 246 -26.92 -14.16 18.50
N ALA A 247 -26.89 -13.96 19.82
CA ALA A 247 -27.09 -15.04 20.77
C ALA A 247 -28.40 -15.72 20.36
N GLN A 248 -28.30 -16.89 19.74
CA GLN A 248 -29.47 -17.69 19.47
C GLN A 248 -30.10 -17.91 20.83
N ALA A 249 -31.31 -17.40 20.99
CA ALA A 249 -32.17 -17.71 22.11
C ALA A 249 -32.44 -19.22 22.08
N GLY A 250 -31.51 -20.00 22.61
CA GLY A 250 -31.74 -21.39 22.95
C GLY A 250 -32.77 -21.41 24.09
N PRO A 251 -33.80 -22.27 24.03
CA PRO A 251 -34.79 -22.33 25.09
C PRO A 251 -34.11 -22.71 26.41
N GLN A 252 -34.21 -21.82 27.40
CA GLN A 252 -33.76 -22.08 28.76
C GLN A 252 -34.63 -23.17 29.38
N PHE A 253 -34.13 -24.41 29.42
CA PHE A 253 -34.74 -25.46 30.23
C PHE A 253 -34.43 -25.19 31.71
N ASN A 254 -35.42 -24.66 32.42
CA ASN A 254 -35.38 -24.47 33.86
C ASN A 254 -35.69 -25.81 34.55
N PHE A 255 -34.67 -26.48 35.10
CA PHE A 255 -34.88 -27.66 35.93
C PHE A 255 -35.20 -27.23 37.37
N PRO A 256 -36.33 -27.64 37.95
CA PRO A 256 -36.64 -27.38 39.35
C PRO A 256 -35.65 -28.08 40.28
N GLN A 257 -35.22 -27.36 41.30
CA GLN A 257 -34.21 -27.78 42.26
C GLN A 257 -34.80 -28.82 43.23
N GLY A 258 -34.37 -30.08 43.10
CA GLY A 258 -34.65 -31.10 44.11
C GLY A 258 -35.04 -32.49 43.60
N MET A 259 -34.23 -33.13 42.74
CA MET A 259 -34.13 -34.59 42.66
C MET A 259 -32.71 -34.96 42.23
N ILE A 260 -31.92 -35.49 43.17
CA ILE A 260 -30.65 -36.16 42.87
C ILE A 260 -30.93 -37.66 43.02
N PRO A 261 -30.93 -38.48 41.96
CA PRO A 261 -30.64 -39.88 42.08
C PRO A 261 -29.11 -40.02 42.09
N ALA A 262 -28.58 -40.49 43.20
CA ALA A 262 -27.19 -40.91 43.31
C ALA A 262 -26.85 -41.93 42.21
N MET A 263 -25.91 -41.60 41.34
CA MET A 263 -25.19 -42.61 40.57
C MET A 263 -23.70 -42.25 40.60
N GLN A 264 -23.06 -42.79 41.63
CA GLN A 264 -21.64 -42.74 41.87
C GLN A 264 -20.95 -43.70 40.88
N GLY A 265 -20.01 -43.16 40.11
CA GLY A 265 -18.99 -43.94 39.41
C GLY A 265 -19.36 -44.42 38.01
N MET A 266 -18.86 -43.73 36.99
CA MET A 266 -18.37 -44.33 35.75
C MET A 266 -17.56 -43.25 34.99
N GLY A 267 -16.31 -43.57 34.67
CA GLY A 267 -15.38 -42.68 33.96
C GLY A 267 -15.85 -42.35 32.53
N PRO A 268 -15.13 -41.46 31.82
CA PRO A 268 -15.53 -41.04 30.49
C PRO A 268 -15.58 -42.25 29.53
N MET A 269 -16.78 -42.53 29.05
CA MET A 269 -17.05 -43.56 28.05
C MET A 269 -16.46 -43.09 26.72
N SER A 270 -15.43 -43.78 26.25
CA SER A 270 -14.87 -43.65 24.91
C SER A 270 -15.81 -44.29 23.89
N VAL A 271 -16.18 -43.52 22.87
CA VAL A 271 -16.96 -44.03 21.72
C VAL A 271 -15.99 -44.75 20.77
N PRO A 272 -16.24 -46.02 20.40
CA PRO A 272 -15.30 -46.78 19.58
C PRO A 272 -15.35 -46.38 18.10
N PRO A 273 -14.21 -46.39 17.37
CA PRO A 273 -14.20 -46.27 15.92
C PRO A 273 -14.75 -47.55 15.28
N ARG A 274 -15.66 -47.40 14.33
CA ARG A 274 -16.16 -48.50 13.49
C ARG A 274 -15.07 -48.92 12.50
N ALA A 275 -14.64 -50.17 12.58
CA ALA A 275 -13.61 -50.75 11.72
C ALA A 275 -14.15 -51.21 10.35
N MET A 276 -13.40 -50.93 9.28
CA MET A 276 -13.19 -51.85 8.16
C MET A 276 -11.66 -52.04 8.05
N LYS A 277 -11.13 -53.22 8.45
CA LYS A 277 -10.73 -54.34 7.57
C LYS A 277 -9.84 -53.87 6.41
N GLY A 278 -8.56 -54.22 6.30
CA GLY A 278 -7.70 -55.06 7.12
C GLY A 278 -6.30 -55.22 6.49
N ALA A 279 -5.57 -56.20 7.02
CA ALA A 279 -4.28 -56.76 6.59
C ALA A 279 -2.97 -56.17 7.16
N LYS A 280 -2.34 -57.02 7.98
CA LYS A 280 -0.93 -57.11 8.45
C LYS A 280 0.08 -57.02 7.28
N LYS A 281 1.39 -56.76 7.42
CA LYS A 281 2.39 -56.74 8.52
C LYS A 281 3.69 -56.06 7.98
N GLN A 282 4.48 -55.43 8.87
CA GLN A 282 5.97 -55.33 8.99
C GLN A 282 6.86 -55.62 7.76
N ASP A 283 8.05 -55.04 7.56
CA ASP A 283 8.90 -54.01 8.18
C ASP A 283 10.04 -53.78 7.16
N ASP A 284 10.78 -52.68 7.35
CA ASP A 284 12.23 -52.53 7.10
C ASP A 284 12.80 -51.89 5.79
N ALA A 285 13.82 -51.08 6.05
CA ALA A 285 14.94 -50.59 5.22
C ALA A 285 14.72 -49.66 3.99
N SER A 286 15.41 -48.50 4.03
CA SER A 286 15.88 -47.73 2.85
C SER A 286 16.97 -48.53 2.09
N PRO A 287 17.55 -48.13 0.91
CA PRO A 287 17.50 -46.86 0.16
C PRO A 287 17.57 -46.97 -1.41
N GLU A 288 17.82 -45.82 -2.08
CA GLU A 288 18.51 -45.62 -3.38
C GLU A 288 17.81 -45.69 -4.78
N ARG A 289 17.94 -44.54 -5.47
CA ARG A 289 18.39 -44.24 -6.86
C ARG A 289 17.89 -45.00 -8.12
N ASP A 290 17.65 -44.15 -9.13
CA ASP A 290 17.92 -44.26 -10.58
C ASP A 290 16.85 -44.74 -11.59
N THR A 291 16.54 -43.77 -12.47
CA THR A 291 16.46 -43.77 -13.96
C THR A 291 15.30 -44.41 -14.77
N HIS A 292 14.92 -43.63 -15.81
CA HIS A 292 14.24 -43.98 -17.10
C HIS A 292 12.77 -44.46 -17.03
N GLU A 293 11.84 -44.17 -17.95
CA GLU A 293 11.71 -43.39 -19.19
C GLU A 293 10.19 -43.27 -19.48
N ALA A 294 9.80 -42.33 -20.34
CA ALA A 294 8.41 -42.04 -20.71
C ALA A 294 7.78 -43.07 -21.68
N PRO A 295 6.44 -43.02 -21.86
CA PRO A 295 5.85 -43.28 -23.17
C PRO A 295 5.22 -42.00 -23.76
N GLU A 296 5.46 -41.82 -25.06
CA GLU A 296 4.96 -40.74 -25.92
C GLU A 296 3.43 -40.72 -26.05
N GLY A 297 2.87 -39.53 -26.22
CA GLY A 297 1.48 -39.29 -26.58
C GLY A 297 1.18 -37.82 -26.88
N GLU A 298 1.19 -37.50 -28.18
CA GLU A 298 0.52 -36.41 -28.90
C GLU A 298 0.76 -34.92 -28.55
N SER A 299 1.26 -34.23 -29.59
CA SER A 299 1.51 -32.81 -29.73
C SER A 299 0.25 -31.94 -29.83
N VAL A 300 0.22 -30.81 -29.12
CA VAL A 300 -0.54 -29.62 -29.55
C VAL A 300 0.36 -28.39 -29.40
N ASN A 301 0.98 -27.96 -30.50
CA ASN A 301 1.66 -26.67 -30.59
C ASN A 301 0.62 -25.54 -30.75
N PRO A 302 0.78 -24.39 -30.06
CA PRO A 302 -0.10 -23.25 -30.24
C PRO A 302 0.11 -22.54 -31.60
N PRO A 303 -0.90 -21.84 -32.14
CA PRO A 303 -0.86 -21.27 -33.49
C PRO A 303 0.22 -20.19 -33.68
N THR A 304 0.92 -20.27 -34.81
CA THR A 304 2.08 -19.44 -35.21
C THR A 304 1.77 -17.96 -35.51
N SER A 305 0.56 -17.47 -35.21
CA SER A 305 0.18 -16.05 -35.38
C SER A 305 0.67 -15.15 -34.25
N TRP A 306 1.22 -15.72 -33.18
CA TRP A 306 1.69 -14.99 -32.00
C TRP A 306 3.17 -14.56 -32.04
N LEU A 307 3.92 -14.95 -33.08
CA LEU A 307 5.39 -14.82 -33.13
C LEU A 307 5.91 -13.92 -34.27
N LYS A 308 5.18 -12.87 -34.67
CA LYS A 308 5.72 -11.88 -35.63
C LYS A 308 5.73 -10.45 -35.06
N PRO A 309 6.88 -9.76 -35.06
CA PRO A 309 6.95 -8.35 -34.68
C PRO A 309 6.32 -7.48 -35.79
N LYS A 310 5.50 -6.49 -35.40
CA LYS A 310 4.95 -5.48 -36.33
C LYS A 310 6.06 -4.49 -36.68
N ILE A 311 6.56 -4.56 -37.90
CA ILE A 311 7.47 -3.57 -38.49
C ILE A 311 6.63 -2.42 -39.04
N TYR A 312 6.96 -1.18 -38.67
CA TYR A 312 6.35 0.04 -39.20
C TYR A 312 6.95 0.33 -40.59
N SER A 313 6.16 0.22 -41.66
CA SER A 313 6.56 0.69 -42.99
C SER A 313 6.17 2.15 -43.15
N GLY A 314 7.16 3.05 -43.14
CA GLY A 314 6.97 4.43 -43.58
C GLY A 314 6.78 4.48 -45.09
N ASN A 315 5.66 5.06 -45.54
CA ASN A 315 5.47 5.35 -46.96
C ASN A 315 5.93 6.79 -47.26
N LYS A 316 6.97 6.90 -48.08
CA LYS A 316 7.36 8.14 -48.79
C LYS A 316 6.65 8.18 -50.15
N GLY A 317 6.23 9.38 -50.56
CA GLY A 317 5.80 9.73 -51.92
C GLY A 317 4.37 10.31 -51.92
N THR A 318 4.06 11.47 -52.49
CA THR A 318 4.74 12.24 -53.55
C THR A 318 4.12 13.65 -53.61
N SER A 319 4.98 14.64 -53.81
CA SER A 319 4.66 15.97 -54.32
C SER A 319 4.06 15.92 -55.73
N VAL A 320 2.87 16.49 -55.95
CA VAL A 320 2.49 17.20 -57.18
C VAL A 320 1.34 18.17 -56.82
N SER A 321 1.64 19.48 -56.87
CA SER A 321 0.84 20.60 -57.41
C SER A 321 1.32 21.90 -56.77
#